data_AF-A0A843LJ21-F1
#
_entry.id   AF-A0A843LJ21-F1
#
_cell.length_a   1.000
_cell.length_b   1.000
_cell.length_c   1.000
_cell.angle_alpha   90.00
_cell.angle_beta   90.00
_cell.angle_gamma   90.00
#
_symmetry.space_group_name_H-M   'P 1'
#
loop_
_entity.id
_entity.type
_entity.pdbx_description
1 polymer ?
#
loop_
_entity_poly.entity_id
_entity_poly.type
_entity_poly.pdbx_seq_one_letter_code
_entity_poly.pdbx_strand_id
1 'polypeptide(L)'
;DTSFLGSDLIQMTIKVIIASIIFILAIYSFITIAGSPLKKNLGIGMLDLLSLFIAHMNEGSNSLESLFENMSETVETMVTFISFKGKNGIKSLFISPFVHPGPLGDLGGSNMPTILANKFDHFTMVAHGPSTHDFNPVRTTEIDKIENAVKEGLEEIEYSKDASIFTRYNSEKANIGVQFFNKGMVILSTFAPNDSDDIEFGVGLTMMTQSKSKCDVKDSVIVDCHNSFAPESGEVLPGNEEVFQLIDVIDKIQCNHQRDTLKIGCYENIMQDLNKNEGVGESGIKTMVVEVANQRTAYVLFDSNNMEIGFRQEIIDATKDLDIDEIEVMTTDTHTVNTISRGYNPIGIVKRGEIIEYVKISINESIKDLEEVEVGTGTKRIKNLHTFGPNNSTELISTISSIVAVSKIIAPVLLITALVIVFIWIFYGGL
;
A
#
# COMPACT_ATOMS: atom_id res chain seq x y z
N ASP A 1 -10.67 -60.02 -44.18
CA ASP A 1 -11.50 -59.28 -43.20
C ASP A 1 -10.81 -58.12 -42.47
N THR A 2 -9.66 -57.64 -42.92
CA THR A 2 -8.99 -56.45 -42.35
C THR A 2 -9.32 -55.14 -43.06
N SER A 3 -9.98 -55.17 -44.23
CA SER A 3 -10.31 -53.97 -45.01
C SER A 3 -11.49 -53.18 -44.46
N PHE A 4 -12.46 -53.84 -43.81
CA PHE A 4 -13.67 -53.20 -43.25
C PHE A 4 -13.38 -52.42 -41.96
N LEU A 5 -12.45 -52.92 -41.13
CA LEU A 5 -11.97 -52.22 -39.93
C LEU A 5 -11.18 -50.94 -40.27
N GLY A 6 -10.55 -50.89 -41.45
CA GLY A 6 -9.79 -49.73 -41.91
C GLY A 6 -10.67 -48.53 -42.28
N SER A 7 -11.79 -48.75 -42.97
CA SER A 7 -12.68 -47.66 -43.40
C SER A 7 -13.41 -47.01 -42.23
N ASP A 8 -13.92 -47.80 -41.29
CA ASP A 8 -14.66 -47.29 -40.13
C ASP A 8 -13.74 -46.53 -39.17
N LEU A 9 -12.50 -47.02 -39.00
CA LEU A 9 -11.48 -46.32 -38.23
C LEU A 9 -11.08 -45.00 -38.88
N ILE A 10 -10.93 -44.95 -40.21
CA ILE A 10 -10.66 -43.71 -40.95
C ILE A 10 -11.82 -42.73 -40.79
N GLN A 11 -13.07 -43.19 -40.94
CA GLN A 11 -14.24 -42.33 -40.79
C GLN A 11 -14.37 -41.77 -39.37
N MET A 12 -14.18 -42.62 -38.34
CA MET A 12 -14.20 -42.18 -36.95
C MET A 12 -13.09 -41.16 -36.67
N THR A 13 -11.89 -41.40 -37.21
CA THR A 13 -10.74 -40.49 -37.07
C THR A 13 -11.05 -39.12 -37.70
N ILE A 14 -11.61 -39.09 -38.91
CA ILE A 14 -11.99 -37.82 -39.56
C ILE A 14 -13.08 -37.10 -38.75
N LYS A 15 -14.07 -37.83 -38.22
CA LYS A 15 -15.12 -37.24 -37.38
C LYS A 15 -14.55 -36.59 -36.12
N VAL A 16 -13.62 -37.26 -35.45
CA VAL A 16 -12.93 -36.74 -34.26
C VAL A 16 -12.05 -35.54 -34.60
N ILE A 17 -11.32 -35.56 -35.72
CA ILE A 17 -10.50 -34.41 -36.15
C ILE A 17 -11.37 -33.17 -36.36
N ILE A 18 -12.50 -33.30 -37.06
CA ILE A 18 -13.40 -32.17 -37.30
C ILE A 18 -14.05 -31.69 -36.00
N ALA A 19 -14.46 -32.60 -35.11
CA ALA A 19 -14.96 -32.24 -33.78
C ALA A 19 -13.92 -31.44 -32.98
N SER A 20 -12.66 -31.88 -32.99
CA SER A 20 -11.54 -31.17 -32.36
C SER A 20 -11.32 -29.79 -32.97
N ILE A 21 -11.39 -29.64 -34.30
CA ILE A 21 -11.29 -28.34 -34.98
C ILE A 21 -12.42 -27.41 -34.52
N ILE A 22 -13.65 -27.89 -34.40
CA ILE A 22 -14.79 -27.08 -33.91
C ILE A 22 -14.53 -26.58 -32.49
N PHE A 23 -14.06 -27.45 -31.60
CA PHE A 23 -13.71 -27.03 -30.24
C PHE A 23 -12.53 -26.05 -30.20
N ILE A 24 -11.50 -26.27 -31.02
CA ILE A 24 -10.37 -25.33 -31.14
C ILE A 24 -10.86 -23.96 -31.59
N LEU A 25 -11.75 -23.90 -32.59
CA LEU A 25 -12.34 -22.64 -33.07
C LEU A 25 -13.20 -21.97 -31.99
N ALA A 26 -13.96 -22.73 -31.22
CA ALA A 26 -14.76 -22.22 -30.11
C ALA A 26 -13.87 -21.64 -29.00
N ILE A 27 -12.80 -22.34 -28.61
CA ILE A 27 -11.81 -21.88 -27.63
C ILE A 27 -11.10 -20.63 -28.14
N TYR A 28 -10.63 -20.62 -29.39
CA TYR A 28 -9.98 -19.47 -30.00
C TYR A 28 -10.91 -18.24 -30.04
N SER A 29 -12.18 -18.44 -30.40
CA SER A 29 -13.19 -17.38 -30.39
C SER A 29 -13.43 -16.87 -28.98
N PHE A 30 -13.52 -17.76 -27.99
CA PHE A 30 -13.68 -17.38 -26.59
C PHE A 30 -12.51 -16.52 -26.12
N ILE A 31 -11.27 -16.97 -26.31
CA ILE A 31 -10.06 -16.24 -25.89
C ILE A 31 -10.02 -14.86 -26.56
N THR A 32 -10.34 -14.78 -27.85
CA THR A 32 -10.31 -13.52 -28.61
C THR A 32 -11.37 -12.54 -28.13
N ILE A 33 -12.60 -13.01 -27.87
CA ILE A 33 -13.71 -12.16 -27.42
C ILE A 33 -13.53 -11.75 -25.96
N ALA A 34 -13.21 -12.71 -25.08
CA ALA A 34 -12.97 -12.46 -23.66
C ALA A 34 -11.76 -11.55 -23.43
N GLY A 35 -10.70 -11.71 -24.22
CA GLY A 35 -9.51 -10.86 -24.16
C GLY A 35 -9.65 -9.51 -24.89
N SER A 36 -10.76 -9.25 -25.58
CA SER A 36 -10.95 -8.01 -26.34
C SER A 36 -10.95 -6.74 -25.49
N PRO A 37 -11.52 -6.70 -24.26
CA PRO A 37 -11.43 -5.51 -23.40
C PRO A 37 -9.98 -5.22 -23.01
N LEU A 38 -9.21 -6.26 -22.65
CA LEU A 38 -7.80 -6.13 -22.29
C LEU A 38 -6.97 -5.56 -23.43
N LYS A 39 -7.18 -6.09 -24.64
CA LYS A 39 -6.45 -5.63 -25.83
C LYS A 39 -6.84 -4.20 -26.22
N LYS A 40 -8.09 -3.80 -26.02
CA LYS A 40 -8.59 -2.48 -26.40
C LYS A 40 -8.17 -1.39 -25.42
N ASN A 41 -8.24 -1.67 -24.12
CA ASN A 41 -7.98 -0.70 -23.06
C ASN A 41 -6.49 -0.64 -22.72
N LEU A 42 -5.84 -1.81 -22.60
CA LEU A 42 -4.45 -1.90 -22.12
C LEU A 42 -3.44 -2.29 -23.22
N GLY A 43 -3.91 -2.55 -24.45
CA GLY A 43 -3.03 -2.92 -25.56
C GLY A 43 -2.46 -4.35 -25.49
N ILE A 44 -2.87 -5.16 -24.51
CA ILE A 44 -2.23 -6.45 -24.18
C ILE A 44 -3.17 -7.63 -24.45
N GLY A 45 -2.60 -8.75 -24.92
CA GLY A 45 -3.31 -10.01 -25.10
C GLY A 45 -3.54 -10.74 -23.77
N MET A 46 -4.71 -11.35 -23.60
CA MET A 46 -5.06 -12.10 -22.37
C MET A 46 -4.09 -13.24 -22.05
N LEU A 47 -3.60 -13.95 -23.07
CA LEU A 47 -2.63 -15.03 -22.90
C LEU A 47 -1.23 -14.49 -22.56
N ASP A 48 -0.88 -13.31 -23.06
CA ASP A 48 0.40 -12.66 -22.76
C ASP A 48 0.42 -12.22 -21.29
N LEU A 49 -0.65 -11.56 -20.83
CA LEU A 49 -0.81 -11.19 -19.43
C LEU A 49 -0.77 -12.42 -18.50
N LEU A 50 -1.47 -13.49 -18.86
CA LEU A 50 -1.47 -14.73 -18.08
C LEU A 50 -0.08 -15.37 -18.03
N SER A 51 0.65 -15.36 -19.15
CA SER A 51 2.01 -15.90 -19.20
C SER A 51 2.98 -15.09 -18.34
N LEU A 52 2.88 -13.76 -18.38
CA LEU A 52 3.70 -12.85 -17.57
C LEU A 52 3.37 -12.99 -16.08
N PHE A 53 2.10 -13.15 -15.73
CA PHE A 53 1.67 -13.40 -14.36
C PHE A 53 2.18 -14.74 -13.82
N ILE A 54 2.10 -15.81 -14.61
CA ILE A 54 2.66 -17.12 -14.22
C ILE A 54 4.17 -17.04 -14.04
N ALA A 55 4.87 -16.34 -14.94
CA ALA A 55 6.32 -16.13 -14.82
C ALA A 55 6.67 -15.35 -13.55
N HIS A 56 5.92 -14.31 -13.22
CA HIS A 56 6.13 -13.58 -11.97
C HIS A 56 5.91 -14.48 -10.74
N MET A 57 4.83 -15.25 -10.72
CA MET A 57 4.48 -16.08 -9.56
C MET A 57 5.40 -17.27 -9.33
N ASN A 58 5.95 -17.86 -10.39
CA ASN A 58 6.83 -19.02 -10.27
C ASN A 58 8.31 -18.64 -10.18
N GLU A 59 8.72 -17.56 -10.85
CA GLU A 59 10.14 -17.23 -11.07
C GLU A 59 10.53 -15.86 -10.48
N GLY A 60 9.59 -15.11 -9.90
CA GLY A 60 9.85 -13.74 -9.44
C GLY A 60 10.18 -12.78 -10.58
N SER A 61 9.74 -13.10 -11.82
CA SER A 61 10.06 -12.28 -12.99
C SER A 61 9.44 -10.88 -12.92
N ASN A 62 10.25 -9.86 -13.20
CA ASN A 62 9.81 -8.46 -13.30
C ASN A 62 9.27 -8.10 -14.69
N SER A 63 9.02 -9.08 -15.57
CA SER A 63 8.55 -8.81 -16.93
C SER A 63 7.16 -8.12 -16.95
N LEU A 64 6.35 -8.27 -15.89
CA LEU A 64 5.11 -7.52 -15.71
C LEU A 64 5.33 -6.00 -15.57
N GLU A 65 6.47 -5.54 -15.06
CA GLU A 65 6.76 -4.11 -14.92
C GLU A 65 6.79 -3.41 -16.28
N SER A 66 7.27 -4.09 -17.33
CA SER A 66 7.26 -3.56 -18.70
C SER A 66 5.85 -3.30 -19.22
N LEU A 67 4.83 -4.03 -18.72
CA LEU A 67 3.44 -3.72 -19.03
C LEU A 67 2.97 -2.48 -18.29
N PHE A 68 3.28 -2.39 -16.99
CA PHE A 68 2.91 -1.23 -16.18
C PHE A 68 3.56 0.05 -16.69
N GLU A 69 4.77 0.00 -17.23
CA GLU A 69 5.41 1.14 -17.91
C GLU A 69 4.65 1.64 -19.11
N ASN A 70 4.14 0.74 -19.96
CA ASN A 70 3.38 1.14 -21.13
C ASN A 70 2.06 1.83 -20.75
N MET A 71 1.54 1.49 -19.57
CA MET A 71 0.37 2.12 -18.95
C MET A 71 0.74 3.31 -18.05
N SER A 72 2.04 3.56 -17.81
CA SER A 72 2.47 4.50 -16.79
C SER A 72 2.23 5.95 -17.22
N GLU A 73 1.98 6.79 -16.22
CA GLU A 73 2.03 8.23 -16.40
C GLU A 73 3.11 8.85 -15.52
N THR A 74 3.67 9.94 -16.03
CA THR A 74 4.62 10.76 -15.28
C THR A 74 3.85 11.75 -14.41
N VAL A 75 3.99 11.63 -13.10
CA VAL A 75 3.35 12.51 -12.11
C VAL A 75 4.39 13.32 -11.32
N GLU A 76 3.94 14.46 -10.79
CA GLU A 76 4.66 15.16 -9.72
C GLU A 76 3.93 14.95 -8.40
N THR A 77 4.68 14.57 -7.37
CA THR A 77 4.16 14.40 -6.01
C THR A 77 5.17 14.98 -5.01
N MET A 78 5.12 14.59 -3.75
CA MET A 78 6.02 15.07 -2.71
C MET A 78 6.35 14.00 -1.68
N VAL A 79 7.41 14.27 -0.94
CA VAL A 79 7.79 13.55 0.27
C VAL A 79 7.94 14.55 1.40
N THR A 80 7.39 14.19 2.54
CA THR A 80 7.57 14.92 3.80
C THR A 80 8.37 14.06 4.75
N PHE A 81 9.20 14.68 5.58
CA PHE A 81 10.04 13.94 6.51
C PHE A 81 10.40 14.75 7.75
N ILE A 82 10.75 14.03 8.80
CA ILE A 82 11.31 14.54 10.05
C ILE A 82 12.67 13.87 10.22
N SER A 83 13.69 14.67 10.52
CA SER A 83 15.03 14.18 10.84
C SER A 83 15.36 14.50 12.28
N PHE A 84 15.81 13.49 13.00
CA PHE A 84 16.27 13.61 14.38
C PHE A 84 17.77 13.37 14.43
N LYS A 85 18.51 14.40 14.85
CA LYS A 85 19.97 14.44 14.90
C LYS A 85 20.45 14.28 16.33
N GLY A 86 21.09 13.15 16.61
CA GLY A 86 21.77 12.89 17.86
C GLY A 86 23.22 13.39 17.85
N LYS A 87 24.00 12.94 18.83
CA LYS A 87 25.41 13.37 19.00
C LYS A 87 26.32 12.96 17.84
N ASN A 88 26.01 11.84 17.19
CA ASN A 88 26.85 11.22 16.15
C ASN A 88 26.31 11.44 14.73
N GLY A 89 25.37 12.37 14.53
CA GLY A 89 24.71 12.60 13.24
C GLY A 89 23.22 12.28 13.30
N ILE A 90 22.61 12.00 12.15
CA ILE A 90 21.19 11.61 12.09
C ILE A 90 21.03 10.28 12.82
N LYS A 91 20.19 10.26 13.85
CA LYS A 91 19.81 9.05 14.60
C LYS A 91 18.61 8.39 13.94
N SER A 92 17.62 9.18 13.54
CA SER A 92 16.38 8.68 12.97
C SER A 92 15.79 9.57 11.88
N LEU A 93 15.15 8.93 10.89
CA LEU A 93 14.29 9.55 9.91
C LEU A 93 12.87 9.00 10.03
N PHE A 94 11.88 9.89 9.97
CA PHE A 94 10.48 9.54 9.84
C PHE A 94 9.94 10.16 8.55
N ILE A 95 9.63 9.33 7.57
CA ILE A 95 9.33 9.73 6.19
C ILE A 95 7.87 9.38 5.89
N SER A 96 7.14 10.32 5.31
CA SER A 96 5.80 10.13 4.76
C SER A 96 5.80 10.59 3.29
N PRO A 97 5.99 9.65 2.34
CA PRO A 97 5.89 9.93 0.91
C PRO A 97 4.43 9.92 0.46
N PHE A 98 4.06 10.86 -0.42
CA PHE A 98 2.75 10.88 -1.08
C PHE A 98 2.83 9.94 -2.31
N VAL A 99 3.19 8.68 -2.03
CA VAL A 99 3.45 7.61 -2.99
C VAL A 99 2.97 6.30 -2.37
N HIS A 100 2.15 5.56 -3.10
CA HIS A 100 1.50 4.36 -2.59
C HIS A 100 2.39 3.10 -2.77
N PRO A 101 2.53 2.21 -1.76
CA PRO A 101 3.31 0.98 -1.87
C PRO A 101 2.56 -0.19 -2.54
N GLY A 102 2.37 -0.10 -3.85
CA GLY A 102 1.78 -1.18 -4.65
C GLY A 102 2.51 -1.41 -5.99
N PRO A 103 1.97 -2.27 -6.88
CA PRO A 103 0.60 -2.78 -6.88
C PRO A 103 0.39 -4.17 -6.23
N LEU A 104 1.38 -5.07 -6.23
CA LEU A 104 1.21 -6.44 -5.74
C LEU A 104 2.55 -7.16 -5.52
N GLY A 105 2.67 -7.89 -4.41
CA GLY A 105 3.79 -8.79 -4.17
C GLY A 105 5.10 -8.01 -4.12
N ASP A 106 6.06 -8.38 -4.96
CA ASP A 106 7.37 -7.71 -5.04
C ASP A 106 7.51 -6.84 -6.31
N LEU A 107 6.40 -6.53 -7.01
CA LEU A 107 6.40 -5.70 -8.23
C LEU A 107 6.44 -4.21 -7.93
N GLY A 108 7.18 -3.45 -8.73
CA GLY A 108 7.13 -1.99 -8.72
C GLY A 108 7.52 -1.41 -7.36
N GLY A 109 6.61 -0.65 -6.76
CA GLY A 109 6.74 -0.02 -5.45
C GLY A 109 6.19 -0.82 -4.27
N SER A 110 5.81 -2.09 -4.44
CA SER A 110 5.10 -2.85 -3.37
C SER A 110 5.89 -2.98 -2.06
N ASN A 111 7.21 -3.08 -2.14
CA ASN A 111 8.13 -3.09 -0.98
C ASN A 111 8.82 -1.73 -0.74
N MET A 112 8.23 -0.64 -1.24
CA MET A 112 8.83 0.70 -1.17
C MET A 112 9.22 1.13 0.26
N PRO A 113 8.40 0.91 1.31
CA PRO A 113 8.76 1.23 2.68
C PRO A 113 10.09 0.63 3.13
N THR A 114 10.27 -0.69 2.95
CA THR A 114 11.51 -1.38 3.31
C THR A 114 12.69 -0.96 2.43
N ILE A 115 12.49 -0.90 1.11
CA ILE A 115 13.55 -0.52 0.16
C ILE A 115 14.04 0.92 0.43
N LEU A 116 13.11 1.85 0.66
CA LEU A 116 13.43 3.24 0.97
C LEU A 116 14.10 3.37 2.34
N ALA A 117 13.62 2.66 3.37
CA ALA A 117 14.26 2.67 4.68
C ALA A 117 15.72 2.19 4.60
N ASN A 118 15.98 1.12 3.84
CA ASN A 118 17.32 0.54 3.67
C ASN A 118 18.28 1.40 2.83
N LYS A 119 17.80 2.46 2.19
CA LYS A 119 18.64 3.43 1.46
C LYS A 119 19.28 4.48 2.36
N PHE A 120 18.95 4.49 3.65
CA PHE A 120 19.54 5.35 4.66
C PHE A 120 20.27 4.52 5.71
N ASP A 121 21.49 4.91 6.07
CA ASP A 121 22.29 4.28 7.13
C ASP A 121 21.81 4.64 8.55
N HIS A 122 20.52 4.99 8.69
CA HIS A 122 19.90 5.51 9.90
C HIS A 122 18.63 4.73 10.20
N PHE A 123 18.21 4.70 11.46
CA PHE A 123 16.91 4.13 11.81
C PHE A 123 15.80 4.90 11.09
N THR A 124 15.19 4.28 10.09
CA THR A 124 14.25 4.95 9.19
C THR A 124 12.90 4.27 9.24
N MET A 125 11.88 5.07 9.56
CA MET A 125 10.47 4.70 9.49
C MET A 125 9.87 5.36 8.24
N VAL A 126 9.31 4.55 7.34
CA VAL A 126 8.60 5.04 6.16
C VAL A 126 7.11 4.75 6.39
N ALA A 127 6.38 5.74 6.87
CA ALA A 127 4.95 5.62 7.12
C ALA A 127 4.16 5.82 5.82
N HIS A 128 2.92 5.33 5.78
CA HIS A 128 2.03 5.58 4.65
C HIS A 128 1.60 7.05 4.63
N GLY A 129 1.81 7.71 3.49
CA GLY A 129 1.40 9.09 3.25
C GLY A 129 0.21 9.15 2.29
N PRO A 130 -0.57 10.26 2.29
CA PRO A 130 -1.77 10.36 1.47
C PRO A 130 -1.51 10.12 -0.01
N SER A 131 -2.02 8.99 -0.51
CA SER A 131 -1.93 8.55 -1.89
C SER A 131 -2.84 7.35 -2.10
N THR A 132 -3.37 7.19 -3.32
CA THR A 132 -4.11 5.97 -3.72
C THR A 132 -3.27 5.16 -4.70
N HIS A 133 -3.79 4.01 -5.12
CA HIS A 133 -3.15 3.14 -6.11
C HIS A 133 -2.72 3.81 -7.43
N ASP A 134 -3.29 4.95 -7.81
CA ASP A 134 -2.83 5.72 -8.97
C ASP A 134 -1.38 6.22 -8.81
N PHE A 135 -0.89 6.32 -7.57
CA PHE A 135 0.49 6.70 -7.23
C PHE A 135 1.43 5.50 -7.08
N ASN A 136 1.01 4.28 -7.45
CA ASN A 136 1.85 3.09 -7.43
C ASN A 136 3.06 3.24 -8.37
N PRO A 137 4.31 3.22 -7.87
CA PRO A 137 5.48 3.21 -8.73
C PRO A 137 5.51 1.97 -9.62
N VAL A 138 5.73 2.16 -10.92
CA VAL A 138 5.72 1.04 -11.89
C VAL A 138 6.98 0.17 -11.85
N ARG A 139 8.05 0.68 -11.21
CA ARG A 139 9.34 0.02 -11.06
C ARG A 139 9.97 0.34 -9.71
N THR A 140 10.78 -0.57 -9.21
CA THR A 140 11.57 -0.35 -8.00
C THR A 140 12.54 0.82 -8.12
N THR A 141 13.12 1.06 -9.30
CA THR A 141 14.06 2.19 -9.53
C THR A 141 13.40 3.56 -9.39
N GLU A 142 12.07 3.66 -9.41
CA GLU A 142 11.37 4.91 -9.15
C GLU A 142 11.51 5.36 -7.69
N ILE A 143 11.80 4.43 -6.77
CA ILE A 143 12.05 4.71 -5.35
C ILE A 143 13.31 5.58 -5.19
N ASP A 144 14.28 5.47 -6.09
CA ASP A 144 15.49 6.31 -6.09
C ASP A 144 15.15 7.81 -6.18
N LYS A 145 14.04 8.17 -6.84
CA LYS A 145 13.58 9.56 -6.95
C LYS A 145 13.05 10.08 -5.62
N ILE A 146 12.44 9.20 -4.81
CA ILE A 146 11.99 9.52 -3.45
C ILE A 146 13.21 9.72 -2.55
N GLU A 147 14.16 8.79 -2.60
CA GLU A 147 15.44 8.88 -1.87
C GLU A 147 16.17 10.18 -2.17
N ASN A 148 16.33 10.53 -3.46
CA ASN A 148 17.01 11.76 -3.88
C ASN A 148 16.30 13.01 -3.33
N ALA A 149 14.97 13.05 -3.39
CA ALA A 149 14.20 14.16 -2.84
C ALA A 149 14.39 14.30 -1.33
N VAL A 150 14.43 13.20 -0.58
CA VAL A 150 14.72 13.23 0.87
C VAL A 150 16.15 13.72 1.12
N LYS A 151 17.14 13.20 0.40
CA LYS A 151 18.55 13.61 0.55
C LYS A 151 18.75 15.10 0.28
N GLU A 152 18.18 15.63 -0.81
CA GLU A 152 18.16 17.07 -1.10
C GLU A 152 17.49 17.87 0.03
N GLY A 153 16.45 17.32 0.64
CA GLY A 153 15.77 17.94 1.77
C GLY A 153 16.60 17.96 3.05
N LEU A 154 17.36 16.90 3.32
CA LEU A 154 18.24 16.80 4.49
C LEU A 154 19.40 17.81 4.44
N GLU A 155 19.85 18.20 3.25
CA GLU A 155 20.89 19.24 3.08
C GLU A 155 20.40 20.66 3.46
N GLU A 156 19.10 20.92 3.35
CA GLU A 156 18.48 22.24 3.58
C GLU A 156 17.82 22.38 4.96
N ILE A 157 17.89 21.32 5.77
CA ILE A 157 17.10 21.24 7.00
C ILE A 157 17.67 22.13 8.11
N GLU A 158 16.79 22.84 8.81
CA GLU A 158 17.14 23.59 10.00
C GLU A 158 16.79 22.75 11.24
N TYR A 159 17.78 22.51 12.09
CA TYR A 159 17.62 21.76 13.33
C TYR A 159 17.37 22.71 14.51
N SER A 160 16.48 22.31 15.42
CA SER A 160 16.27 22.94 16.73
C SER A 160 16.05 21.86 17.79
N LYS A 161 16.16 22.19 19.08
CA LYS A 161 15.76 21.30 20.16
C LYS A 161 14.28 21.40 20.51
N ASP A 162 13.55 22.30 19.85
CA ASP A 162 12.17 22.64 20.23
C ASP A 162 11.16 21.62 19.71
N ALA A 163 10.44 20.97 20.62
CA ALA A 163 9.29 20.13 20.30
C ALA A 163 8.12 20.43 21.25
N SER A 164 6.89 20.08 20.84
CA SER A 164 5.73 20.06 21.74
C SER A 164 5.50 18.66 22.29
N ILE A 165 4.67 18.57 23.33
CA ILE A 165 3.99 17.31 23.66
C ILE A 165 3.09 16.86 22.50
N PHE A 166 2.75 15.57 22.47
CA PHE A 166 1.75 15.00 21.59
C PHE A 166 0.35 15.31 22.12
N THR A 167 -0.58 15.61 21.21
CA THR A 167 -1.98 15.92 21.57
C THR A 167 -2.94 15.32 20.56
N ARG A 168 -4.04 14.75 21.05
CA ARG A 168 -5.09 14.14 20.23
C ARG A 168 -6.26 15.11 20.04
N TYR A 169 -6.79 15.14 18.83
CA TYR A 169 -7.99 15.88 18.47
C TYR A 169 -8.94 14.96 17.69
N ASN A 170 -10.24 15.20 17.81
CA ASN A 170 -11.25 14.45 17.06
C ASN A 170 -12.36 15.35 16.49
N SER A 171 -12.94 14.92 15.38
CA SER A 171 -14.18 15.46 14.83
C SER A 171 -14.95 14.35 14.13
N GLU A 172 -16.13 14.01 14.63
CA GLU A 172 -16.93 12.87 14.15
C GLU A 172 -16.08 11.58 14.09
N LYS A 173 -15.84 11.02 12.91
CA LYS A 173 -15.02 9.80 12.73
C LYS A 173 -13.52 10.10 12.64
N ALA A 174 -13.13 11.32 12.26
CA ALA A 174 -11.74 11.69 12.05
C ALA A 174 -11.03 11.94 13.39
N ASN A 175 -9.91 11.24 13.61
CA ASN A 175 -9.03 11.42 14.74
C ASN A 175 -7.64 11.79 14.25
N ILE A 176 -7.00 12.75 14.90
CA ILE A 176 -5.60 13.10 14.62
C ILE A 176 -4.78 13.14 15.89
N GLY A 177 -3.56 12.63 15.80
CA GLY A 177 -2.48 12.88 16.74
C GLY A 177 -1.54 13.95 16.19
N VAL A 178 -1.21 14.96 16.98
CA VAL A 178 -0.39 16.09 16.54
C VAL A 178 0.79 16.30 17.46
N GLN A 179 1.97 16.46 16.88
CA GLN A 179 3.16 16.91 17.58
C GLN A 179 3.92 17.91 16.71
N PHE A 180 4.38 18.99 17.32
CA PHE A 180 5.14 20.02 16.62
C PHE A 180 6.64 19.84 16.85
N PHE A 181 7.42 19.99 15.78
CA PHE A 181 8.88 19.82 15.79
C PHE A 181 9.53 20.99 15.06
N ASN A 182 10.33 21.78 15.78
CA ASN A 182 10.90 23.03 15.26
C ASN A 182 9.82 23.89 14.57
N LYS A 183 10.02 24.21 13.28
CA LYS A 183 9.10 24.97 12.43
C LYS A 183 8.09 24.11 11.67
N GLY A 184 7.99 22.82 11.98
CA GLY A 184 7.06 21.90 11.37
C GLY A 184 6.15 21.19 12.36
N MET A 185 5.30 20.31 11.83
CA MET A 185 4.43 19.44 12.60
C MET A 185 4.26 18.09 11.92
N VAL A 186 3.89 17.08 12.71
CA VAL A 186 3.36 15.81 12.23
C VAL A 186 1.88 15.72 12.59
N ILE A 187 1.09 15.17 11.66
CA ILE A 187 -0.32 14.83 11.84
C ILE A 187 -0.45 13.35 11.53
N LEU A 188 -0.74 12.55 12.56
CA LEU A 188 -1.06 11.14 12.46
C LEU A 188 -2.57 11.00 12.34
N SER A 189 -3.09 10.71 11.15
CA SER A 189 -4.53 10.67 10.85
C SER A 189 -5.06 9.24 10.88
N THR A 190 -6.20 9.04 11.55
CA THR A 190 -6.88 7.74 11.60
C THR A 190 -8.39 7.91 11.74
N PHE A 191 -9.15 7.01 11.11
CA PHE A 191 -10.59 6.87 11.31
C PHE A 191 -10.96 5.81 12.34
N ALA A 192 -9.97 5.08 12.89
CA ALA A 192 -10.17 4.08 13.92
C ALA A 192 -10.99 4.68 15.09
N PRO A 193 -12.04 3.99 15.57
CA PRO A 193 -12.35 2.58 15.34
C PRO A 193 -13.18 2.28 14.07
N ASN A 194 -13.52 3.28 13.26
CA ASN A 194 -14.17 3.05 11.96
C ASN A 194 -13.14 2.57 10.95
N ASP A 195 -13.61 1.85 9.93
CA ASP A 195 -12.79 1.40 8.82
C ASP A 195 -12.50 2.55 7.85
N SER A 196 -11.29 2.52 7.28
CA SER A 196 -10.89 3.35 6.14
C SER A 196 -9.76 2.67 5.39
N ASP A 197 -9.68 2.93 4.10
CA ASP A 197 -8.51 2.57 3.28
C ASP A 197 -7.62 3.82 3.13
N ASP A 198 -7.15 4.11 1.92
CA ASP A 198 -6.27 5.25 1.63
C ASP A 198 -6.92 6.62 1.80
N ILE A 199 -6.16 7.59 2.34
CA ILE A 199 -6.45 9.02 2.16
C ILE A 199 -5.91 9.51 0.82
N GLU A 200 -6.79 10.00 -0.06
CA GLU A 200 -6.40 10.43 -1.40
C GLU A 200 -5.43 11.64 -1.39
N PHE A 201 -4.55 11.69 -2.39
CA PHE A 201 -3.50 12.70 -2.54
C PHE A 201 -4.00 14.15 -2.40
N GLY A 202 -5.07 14.52 -3.12
CA GLY A 202 -5.71 15.83 -3.04
C GLY A 202 -6.32 16.15 -1.68
N VAL A 203 -6.86 15.14 -0.98
CA VAL A 203 -7.31 15.27 0.42
C VAL A 203 -6.10 15.53 1.33
N GLY A 204 -5.02 14.77 1.19
CA GLY A 204 -3.77 14.97 1.92
C GLY A 204 -3.15 16.36 1.70
N LEU A 205 -3.15 16.86 0.45
CA LEU A 205 -2.72 18.22 0.13
C LEU A 205 -3.59 19.29 0.81
N THR A 206 -4.90 19.03 0.90
CA THR A 206 -5.84 19.90 1.59
C THR A 206 -5.52 19.95 3.09
N MET A 207 -5.31 18.78 3.72
CA MET A 207 -4.88 18.68 5.11
C MET A 207 -3.58 19.45 5.36
N MET A 208 -2.56 19.22 4.52
CA MET A 208 -1.27 19.90 4.62
C MET A 208 -1.39 21.42 4.48
N THR A 209 -2.19 21.90 3.52
CA THR A 209 -2.35 23.34 3.29
C THR A 209 -3.11 24.00 4.44
N GLN A 210 -4.18 23.35 4.92
CA GLN A 210 -4.99 23.84 6.03
C GLN A 210 -4.18 23.91 7.32
N SER A 211 -3.44 22.85 7.67
CA SER A 211 -2.63 22.81 8.89
C SER A 211 -1.49 23.83 8.88
N LYS A 212 -0.79 23.96 7.73
CA LYS A 212 0.26 24.98 7.54
C LYS A 212 -0.28 26.39 7.71
N SER A 213 -1.41 26.70 7.06
CA SER A 213 -2.02 28.03 7.17
C SER A 213 -2.53 28.32 8.58
N LYS A 214 -3.09 27.32 9.26
CA LYS A 214 -3.68 27.48 10.58
C LYS A 214 -2.62 27.70 11.66
N CYS A 215 -1.54 26.92 11.62
CA CYS A 215 -0.54 26.90 12.67
C CYS A 215 0.76 27.64 12.34
N ASP A 216 0.83 28.31 11.18
CA ASP A 216 2.01 29.06 10.72
C ASP A 216 3.30 28.20 10.75
N VAL A 217 3.18 26.96 10.29
CA VAL A 217 4.30 26.02 10.18
C VAL A 217 4.83 25.94 8.75
N LYS A 218 6.15 25.77 8.62
CA LYS A 218 6.83 25.62 7.32
C LYS A 218 6.49 24.29 6.67
N ASP A 219 6.46 23.21 7.44
CA ASP A 219 6.24 21.84 6.98
C ASP A 219 5.13 21.18 7.80
N SER A 220 4.29 20.39 7.14
CA SER A 220 3.28 19.55 7.79
C SER A 220 3.38 18.14 7.22
N VAL A 221 3.93 17.23 8.01
CA VAL A 221 4.07 15.81 7.69
C VAL A 221 2.72 15.16 7.94
N ILE A 222 1.99 14.81 6.87
CA ILE A 222 0.71 14.13 6.97
C ILE A 222 0.97 12.63 6.87
N VAL A 223 0.48 11.87 7.84
CA VAL A 223 0.55 10.42 7.85
C VAL A 223 -0.88 9.91 7.87
N ASP A 224 -1.20 9.05 6.93
CA ASP A 224 -2.35 8.18 7.07
C ASP A 224 -1.87 6.96 7.86
N CYS A 225 -2.39 6.80 9.09
CA CYS A 225 -1.93 5.73 9.95
C CYS A 225 -2.30 4.35 9.39
N HIS A 226 -3.31 4.28 8.52
CA HIS A 226 -3.68 3.08 7.78
C HIS A 226 -3.76 1.86 8.72
N ASN A 227 -4.62 1.98 9.73
CA ASN A 227 -4.61 1.13 10.94
C ASN A 227 -6.01 0.66 11.39
N SER A 228 -6.97 0.60 10.47
CA SER A 228 -8.32 0.14 10.74
C SER A 228 -9.02 -0.27 9.45
N PHE A 229 -8.98 -1.56 9.14
CA PHE A 229 -9.47 -2.13 7.89
C PHE A 229 -10.60 -3.13 8.09
N ALA A 230 -11.58 -3.05 7.21
CA ALA A 230 -12.55 -4.08 6.89
C ALA A 230 -12.59 -4.34 5.36
N PRO A 231 -13.03 -5.51 4.88
CA PRO A 231 -13.09 -5.80 3.44
C PRO A 231 -13.91 -4.83 2.57
N GLU A 232 -14.83 -4.09 3.18
CA GLU A 232 -15.69 -3.10 2.51
C GLU A 232 -15.20 -1.65 2.73
N SER A 233 -13.98 -1.48 3.28
CA SER A 233 -13.37 -0.15 3.48
C SER A 233 -13.28 0.57 2.15
N GLY A 234 -13.54 1.88 2.19
CA GLY A 234 -13.37 2.76 1.05
C GLY A 234 -12.20 3.73 1.24
N GLU A 235 -11.65 4.17 0.12
CA GLU A 235 -10.75 5.32 0.06
C GLU A 235 -11.49 6.59 0.53
N VAL A 236 -10.75 7.52 1.14
CA VAL A 236 -11.24 8.86 1.49
C VAL A 236 -10.99 9.79 0.31
N LEU A 237 -12.02 9.93 -0.51
CA LEU A 237 -12.00 10.69 -1.76
C LEU A 237 -12.60 12.10 -1.61
N PRO A 238 -12.20 13.05 -2.47
CA PRO A 238 -12.86 14.35 -2.56
C PRO A 238 -14.38 14.23 -2.72
N GLY A 239 -15.12 14.85 -1.81
CA GLY A 239 -16.59 14.81 -1.77
C GLY A 239 -17.18 13.82 -0.75
N ASN A 240 -16.35 12.97 -0.13
CA ASN A 240 -16.78 12.20 1.05
C ASN A 240 -16.93 13.10 2.29
N GLU A 241 -17.75 12.67 3.25
CA GLU A 241 -17.96 13.43 4.49
C GLU A 241 -16.69 13.49 5.35
N GLU A 242 -15.91 12.41 5.30
CA GLU A 242 -14.63 12.22 5.97
C GLU A 242 -13.65 13.36 5.67
N VAL A 243 -13.69 13.95 4.46
CA VAL A 243 -12.84 15.09 4.07
C VAL A 243 -13.13 16.32 4.93
N PHE A 244 -14.40 16.67 5.14
CA PHE A 244 -14.76 17.80 6.00
C PHE A 244 -14.47 17.49 7.47
N GLN A 245 -14.63 16.24 7.90
CA GLN A 245 -14.27 15.83 9.26
C GLN A 245 -12.76 16.01 9.52
N LEU A 246 -11.90 15.69 8.54
CA LEU A 246 -10.45 15.94 8.59
C LEU A 246 -10.12 17.44 8.64
N ILE A 247 -10.80 18.27 7.86
CA ILE A 247 -10.63 19.73 7.89
C ILE A 247 -11.07 20.29 9.26
N ASP A 248 -12.24 19.88 9.75
CA ASP A 248 -12.80 20.33 11.01
C ASP A 248 -11.92 19.95 12.21
N VAL A 249 -11.32 18.76 12.20
CA VAL A 249 -10.41 18.35 13.28
C VAL A 249 -9.09 19.11 13.23
N ILE A 250 -8.55 19.37 12.03
CA ILE A 250 -7.40 20.28 11.87
C ILE A 250 -7.76 21.66 12.41
N ASP A 251 -9.00 22.09 12.22
CA ASP A 251 -9.47 23.38 12.71
C ASP A 251 -9.62 23.49 14.24
N LYS A 252 -9.51 22.38 14.96
CA LYS A 252 -9.48 22.34 16.42
C LYS A 252 -8.06 22.39 17.01
N ILE A 253 -7.02 22.25 16.18
CA ILE A 253 -5.63 22.21 16.65
C ILE A 253 -5.28 23.52 17.39
N GLN A 254 -4.78 23.38 18.61
CA GLN A 254 -4.28 24.50 19.41
C GLN A 254 -2.81 24.77 19.08
N CYS A 255 -2.52 25.60 18.07
CA CYS A 255 -1.15 25.77 17.56
C CYS A 255 -0.14 26.38 18.57
N ASN A 256 -0.61 26.98 19.67
CA ASN A 256 0.23 27.66 20.66
C ASN A 256 0.64 26.69 21.79
N HIS A 257 1.61 25.83 21.49
CA HIS A 257 2.14 24.86 22.46
C HIS A 257 3.37 25.39 23.18
N GLN A 258 3.50 25.03 24.47
CA GLN A 258 4.78 25.12 25.17
C GLN A 258 5.79 24.21 24.45
N ARG A 259 6.98 24.77 24.20
CA ARG A 259 8.09 24.05 23.58
C ARG A 259 9.10 23.64 24.65
N ASP A 260 9.64 22.45 24.51
CA ASP A 260 10.70 21.91 25.36
C ASP A 260 11.72 21.14 24.49
N THR A 261 12.85 20.81 25.10
CA THR A 261 13.83 19.88 24.57
C THR A 261 13.22 18.48 24.41
N LEU A 262 13.71 17.75 23.41
CA LEU A 262 13.26 16.39 23.13
C LEU A 262 14.38 15.36 23.26
N LYS A 263 13.99 14.14 23.62
CA LYS A 263 14.79 12.93 23.45
C LYS A 263 14.06 11.97 22.54
N ILE A 264 14.81 11.15 21.82
CA ILE A 264 14.24 10.02 21.09
C ILE A 264 15.04 8.74 21.35
N GLY A 265 14.35 7.61 21.29
CA GLY A 265 14.95 6.28 21.33
C GLY A 265 14.25 5.36 20.34
N CYS A 266 15.02 4.50 19.69
CA CYS A 266 14.56 3.74 18.52
C CYS A 266 14.86 2.26 18.67
N TYR A 267 13.97 1.42 18.13
CA TYR A 267 14.17 -0.02 18.07
C TYR A 267 13.45 -0.61 16.86
N GLU A 268 14.06 -1.60 16.21
CA GLU A 268 13.45 -2.38 15.14
C GLU A 268 13.60 -3.89 15.40
N ASN A 269 12.63 -4.66 14.93
CA ASN A 269 12.66 -6.10 15.01
C ASN A 269 11.93 -6.69 13.80
N ILE A 270 12.56 -7.64 13.10
CA ILE A 270 11.99 -8.29 11.92
C ILE A 270 10.84 -9.25 12.25
N MET A 271 10.52 -9.47 13.53
CA MET A 271 9.47 -10.37 14.01
C MET A 271 9.62 -11.79 13.46
N GLN A 272 10.83 -12.36 13.63
CA GLN A 272 11.30 -13.62 13.04
C GLN A 272 10.36 -14.84 13.16
N ASP A 273 9.44 -14.84 14.12
CA ASP A 273 8.47 -15.93 14.35
C ASP A 273 7.17 -15.77 13.53
N LEU A 274 7.02 -14.67 12.79
CA LEU A 274 5.90 -14.34 11.91
C LEU A 274 6.38 -14.15 10.47
N ASN A 275 5.47 -14.26 9.50
CA ASN A 275 5.77 -14.09 8.09
C ASN A 275 4.62 -13.38 7.34
N LYS A 276 4.78 -13.28 6.01
CA LYS A 276 3.80 -12.65 5.11
C LYS A 276 2.38 -13.19 5.30
N ASN A 277 2.19 -14.47 5.66
CA ASN A 277 0.85 -15.04 5.88
C ASN A 277 0.17 -14.52 7.15
N GLU A 278 0.93 -14.13 8.18
CA GLU A 278 0.41 -13.47 9.38
C GLU A 278 0.31 -11.94 9.23
N GLY A 279 0.53 -11.40 8.03
CA GLY A 279 0.43 -9.97 7.72
C GLY A 279 1.67 -9.18 8.09
N VAL A 280 2.84 -9.82 8.20
CA VAL A 280 4.10 -9.16 8.56
C VAL A 280 5.09 -9.17 7.39
N GLY A 281 5.53 -7.97 7.01
CA GLY A 281 6.49 -7.69 5.95
C GLY A 281 7.94 -7.81 6.42
N GLU A 282 8.87 -7.50 5.52
CA GLU A 282 10.31 -7.72 5.72
C GLU A 282 10.90 -6.86 6.86
N SER A 283 10.38 -5.64 7.05
CA SER A 283 10.87 -4.75 8.11
C SER A 283 10.27 -5.04 9.50
N GLY A 284 9.27 -5.92 9.59
CA GLY A 284 8.62 -6.30 10.85
C GLY A 284 8.00 -5.11 11.58
N ILE A 285 8.52 -4.78 12.77
CA ILE A 285 8.08 -3.65 13.60
C ILE A 285 9.23 -2.65 13.80
N LYS A 286 8.92 -1.36 13.64
CA LYS A 286 9.80 -0.25 14.01
C LYS A 286 9.09 0.62 15.06
N THR A 287 9.82 1.01 16.10
CA THR A 287 9.29 1.85 17.17
C THR A 287 10.25 2.99 17.48
N MET A 288 9.70 4.21 17.49
CA MET A 288 10.37 5.41 17.98
C MET A 288 9.60 5.95 19.18
N VAL A 289 10.27 6.13 20.31
CA VAL A 289 9.70 6.80 21.48
C VAL A 289 10.25 8.22 21.53
N VAL A 290 9.36 9.21 21.59
CA VAL A 290 9.69 10.63 21.70
C VAL A 290 9.33 11.12 23.10
N GLU A 291 10.30 11.66 23.84
CA GLU A 291 10.10 12.24 25.18
C GLU A 291 10.21 13.77 25.11
N VAL A 292 9.14 14.48 25.49
CA VAL A 292 9.09 15.95 25.57
C VAL A 292 8.32 16.36 26.83
N ALA A 293 8.88 17.27 27.64
CA ALA A 293 8.24 17.74 28.89
C ALA A 293 7.77 16.59 29.82
N ASN A 294 8.54 15.50 29.88
CA ASN A 294 8.25 14.24 30.56
C ASN A 294 7.09 13.39 29.99
N GLN A 295 6.45 13.82 28.89
CA GLN A 295 5.51 12.96 28.16
C GLN A 295 6.28 12.07 27.18
N ARG A 296 6.07 10.76 27.25
CA ARG A 296 6.59 9.79 26.28
C ARG A 296 5.52 9.34 25.31
N THR A 297 5.78 9.55 24.03
CA THR A 297 4.91 9.15 22.93
C THR A 297 5.57 8.04 22.12
N ALA A 298 4.94 6.88 22.03
CA ALA A 298 5.39 5.77 21.19
C ALA A 298 4.78 5.85 19.79
N TYR A 299 5.63 5.94 18.78
CA TYR A 299 5.29 5.80 17.37
C TYR A 299 5.62 4.37 16.95
N VAL A 300 4.60 3.54 16.78
CA VAL A 300 4.76 2.13 16.38
C VAL A 300 4.36 1.97 14.93
N LEU A 301 5.26 1.47 14.09
CA LEU A 301 5.02 1.22 12.67
C LEU A 301 5.25 -0.24 12.35
N PHE A 302 4.23 -0.91 11.86
CA PHE A 302 4.34 -2.26 11.32
C PHE A 302 4.54 -2.20 9.82
N ASP A 303 5.47 -3.01 9.32
CA ASP A 303 5.56 -3.31 7.90
C ASP A 303 4.44 -4.29 7.54
N SER A 304 3.29 -3.76 7.14
CA SER A 304 2.07 -4.50 6.83
C SER A 304 1.20 -3.67 5.88
N ASN A 305 0.21 -4.29 5.24
CA ASN A 305 -0.75 -3.61 4.36
C ASN A 305 -1.69 -2.71 5.18
N ASN A 306 -2.49 -3.23 6.09
CA ASN A 306 -3.31 -2.41 7.00
C ASN A 306 -3.42 -3.13 8.35
N MET A 307 -4.33 -2.72 9.22
CA MET A 307 -4.56 -3.36 10.51
C MET A 307 -6.02 -3.76 10.66
N GLU A 308 -6.27 -4.98 11.13
CA GLU A 308 -7.61 -5.49 11.36
C GLU A 308 -8.38 -4.57 12.33
N ILE A 309 -9.63 -4.23 11.98
CA ILE A 309 -10.47 -3.36 12.79
C ILE A 309 -10.48 -3.78 14.27
N GLY A 310 -10.36 -2.79 15.15
CA GLY A 310 -10.29 -2.97 16.60
C GLY A 310 -8.94 -3.44 17.15
N PHE A 311 -8.03 -3.99 16.34
CA PHE A 311 -6.73 -4.45 16.84
C PHE A 311 -5.85 -3.29 17.32
N ARG A 312 -5.93 -2.11 16.67
CA ARG A 312 -5.29 -0.88 17.14
C ARG A 312 -5.62 -0.58 18.60
N GLN A 313 -6.90 -0.66 18.97
CA GLN A 313 -7.33 -0.38 20.35
C GLN A 313 -6.84 -1.46 21.33
N GLU A 314 -6.83 -2.72 20.90
CA GLU A 314 -6.29 -3.83 21.69
C GLU A 314 -4.80 -3.63 22.03
N ILE A 315 -4.00 -3.15 21.05
CA ILE A 315 -2.59 -2.80 21.28
C ILE A 315 -2.46 -1.65 22.28
N ILE A 316 -3.22 -0.56 22.08
CA ILE A 316 -3.19 0.61 22.98
C ILE A 316 -3.57 0.21 24.41
N ASP A 317 -4.58 -0.65 24.57
CA ASP A 317 -5.02 -1.13 25.87
C ASP A 317 -3.98 -2.03 26.56
N ALA A 318 -3.27 -2.84 25.78
CA ALA A 318 -2.24 -3.76 26.26
C ALA A 318 -0.90 -3.11 26.63
N THR A 319 -0.71 -1.81 26.32
CA THR A 319 0.53 -1.07 26.62
C THR A 319 0.35 0.00 27.70
N LYS A 320 -0.84 0.13 28.31
CA LYS A 320 -1.14 1.14 29.35
C LYS A 320 -0.29 1.03 30.62
N ASP A 321 0.27 -0.13 30.89
CA ASP A 321 1.14 -0.40 32.05
C ASP A 321 2.63 -0.16 31.76
N LEU A 322 2.98 0.18 30.52
CA LEU A 322 4.34 0.55 30.13
C LEU A 322 4.63 2.02 30.49
N ASP A 323 5.92 2.36 30.51
CA ASP A 323 6.41 3.71 30.85
C ASP A 323 6.31 4.68 29.65
N ILE A 324 5.08 4.81 29.12
CA ILE A 324 4.66 5.73 28.06
C ILE A 324 3.32 6.39 28.42
N ASP A 325 3.10 7.60 27.93
CA ASP A 325 1.85 8.35 28.15
C ASP A 325 0.92 8.29 26.94
N GLU A 326 1.50 8.26 25.73
CA GLU A 326 0.80 8.26 24.46
C GLU A 326 1.39 7.19 23.53
N ILE A 327 0.55 6.66 22.64
CA ILE A 327 0.95 5.69 21.62
C ILE A 327 0.09 5.85 20.38
N GLU A 328 0.70 5.88 19.20
CA GLU A 328 0.00 5.69 17.93
C GLU A 328 0.60 4.50 17.18
N VAL A 329 -0.29 3.69 16.60
CA VAL A 329 0.09 2.46 15.90
C VAL A 329 -0.28 2.61 14.44
N MET A 330 0.65 2.36 13.54
CA MET A 330 0.54 2.63 12.11
C MET A 330 0.97 1.41 11.31
N THR A 331 0.60 1.36 10.04
CA THR A 331 1.19 0.43 9.08
C THR A 331 1.85 1.16 7.91
N THR A 332 2.73 0.47 7.19
CA THR A 332 3.47 1.02 6.05
C THR A 332 2.66 0.99 4.75
N ASP A 333 1.57 0.24 4.73
CA ASP A 333 0.85 -0.18 3.54
C ASP A 333 1.67 -0.99 2.53
N THR A 334 2.57 -1.86 3.01
CA THR A 334 3.29 -2.74 2.09
C THR A 334 2.36 -3.77 1.44
N HIS A 335 2.33 -3.79 0.10
CA HIS A 335 1.62 -4.83 -0.65
C HIS A 335 2.39 -6.16 -0.75
N THR A 336 3.58 -6.27 -0.14
CA THR A 336 4.36 -7.52 -0.14
C THR A 336 3.71 -8.64 0.67
N VAL A 337 2.88 -8.29 1.65
CA VAL A 337 2.17 -9.25 2.52
C VAL A 337 0.84 -9.72 1.93
N ASN A 338 0.36 -9.04 0.88
CA ASN A 338 -0.93 -9.34 0.28
C ASN A 338 -0.93 -10.72 -0.37
N THR A 339 -1.96 -11.51 -0.06
CA THR A 339 -2.09 -12.88 -0.58
C THR A 339 -3.04 -12.91 -1.77
N ILE A 340 -2.75 -13.75 -2.77
CA ILE A 340 -3.61 -13.96 -3.95
C ILE A 340 -5.05 -14.35 -3.53
N SER A 341 -5.19 -15.05 -2.40
CA SER A 341 -6.47 -15.55 -1.93
C SER A 341 -7.42 -14.48 -1.40
N ARG A 342 -6.89 -13.34 -0.93
CA ARG A 342 -7.68 -12.28 -0.27
C ARG A 342 -7.52 -10.91 -0.94
N GLY A 343 -6.43 -10.65 -1.65
CA GLY A 343 -6.10 -9.34 -2.19
C GLY A 343 -5.47 -8.39 -1.17
N TYR A 344 -5.86 -8.51 0.10
CA TYR A 344 -5.34 -7.78 1.26
C TYR A 344 -4.86 -8.75 2.34
N ASN A 345 -3.97 -8.30 3.24
CA ASN A 345 -3.57 -9.08 4.42
C ASN A 345 -3.19 -8.20 5.62
N PRO A 346 -4.16 -7.56 6.28
CA PRO A 346 -3.88 -6.69 7.41
C PRO A 346 -3.33 -7.46 8.62
N ILE A 347 -2.43 -6.80 9.36
CA ILE A 347 -1.91 -7.33 10.62
C ILE A 347 -3.03 -7.45 11.67
N GLY A 348 -2.99 -8.51 12.47
CA GLY A 348 -3.96 -8.72 13.54
C GLY A 348 -5.17 -9.56 13.18
N ILE A 349 -5.26 -10.14 11.97
CA ILE A 349 -6.25 -11.19 11.69
C ILE A 349 -5.96 -12.44 12.53
N VAL A 350 -4.67 -12.77 12.66
CA VAL A 350 -4.16 -13.90 13.44
C VAL A 350 -3.03 -13.43 14.35
N LYS A 351 -2.64 -14.26 15.33
CA LYS A 351 -1.46 -14.04 16.19
C LYS A 351 -1.44 -12.72 16.97
N ARG A 352 -2.59 -12.10 17.24
CA ARG A 352 -2.72 -10.83 17.98
C ARG A 352 -1.88 -10.78 19.27
N GLY A 353 -1.92 -11.84 20.08
CA GLY A 353 -1.14 -11.92 21.32
C GLY A 353 0.38 -11.89 21.11
N GLU A 354 0.90 -12.62 20.12
CA GLU A 354 2.33 -12.62 19.78
C GLU A 354 2.78 -11.25 19.26
N ILE A 355 1.95 -10.62 18.42
CA ILE A 355 2.20 -9.27 17.89
C ILE A 355 2.24 -8.23 19.02
N ILE A 356 1.31 -8.29 19.97
CA ILE A 356 1.28 -7.39 21.14
C ILE A 356 2.56 -7.54 21.97
N GLU A 357 3.09 -8.75 22.15
CA GLU A 357 4.35 -8.94 22.89
C GLU A 357 5.54 -8.30 22.16
N TYR A 358 5.58 -8.36 20.82
CA TYR A 358 6.58 -7.61 20.05
C TYR A 358 6.46 -6.09 20.25
N VAL A 359 5.23 -5.53 20.32
CA VAL A 359 5.02 -4.11 20.61
C VAL A 359 5.54 -3.74 22.01
N LYS A 360 5.26 -4.55 23.03
CA LYS A 360 5.76 -4.28 24.38
C LYS A 360 7.28 -4.32 24.44
N ILE A 361 7.90 -5.29 23.76
CA ILE A 361 9.36 -5.38 23.66
C ILE A 361 9.90 -4.14 22.95
N SER A 362 9.34 -3.78 21.79
CA SER A 362 9.85 -2.67 20.99
C SER A 362 9.79 -1.34 21.73
N ILE A 363 8.68 -1.06 22.43
CA ILE A 363 8.54 0.14 23.28
C ILE A 363 9.59 0.17 24.39
N ASN A 364 9.76 -0.93 25.12
CA ASN A 364 10.73 -0.98 26.23
C ASN A 364 12.18 -0.84 25.75
N GLU A 365 12.53 -1.41 24.60
CA GLU A 365 13.88 -1.25 24.01
C GLU A 365 14.08 0.17 23.48
N SER A 366 13.08 0.77 22.83
CA SER A 366 13.13 2.18 22.41
C SER A 366 13.33 3.12 23.61
N ILE A 367 12.68 2.87 24.75
CA ILE A 367 12.87 3.67 25.98
C ILE A 367 14.33 3.58 26.47
N LYS A 368 14.98 2.42 26.38
CA LYS A 368 16.38 2.24 26.80
C LYS A 368 17.37 3.01 25.91
N ASP A 369 16.98 3.31 24.67
CA ASP A 369 17.79 4.03 23.68
C ASP A 369 17.55 5.57 23.68
N LEU A 370 16.79 6.09 24.64
CA LEU A 370 16.49 7.53 24.73
C LEU A 370 17.77 8.38 24.85
N GLU A 371 17.97 9.29 23.90
CA GLU A 371 19.01 10.32 23.96
C GLU A 371 18.49 11.68 23.50
N GLU A 372 19.11 12.76 23.99
CA GLU A 372 18.81 14.12 23.52
C GLU A 372 19.15 14.29 22.03
N VAL A 373 18.23 14.89 21.28
CA VAL A 373 18.39 15.15 19.85
C VAL A 373 18.00 16.59 19.48
N GLU A 374 18.44 17.02 18.31
CA GLU A 374 17.84 18.14 17.59
C GLU A 374 16.91 17.59 16.50
N VAL A 375 15.87 18.33 16.15
CA VAL A 375 14.86 17.93 15.17
C VAL A 375 14.70 18.99 14.08
N GLY A 376 14.52 18.51 12.85
CA GLY A 376 14.12 19.34 11.72
C GLY A 376 13.06 18.63 10.89
N THR A 377 12.31 19.41 10.12
CA THR A 377 11.29 18.93 9.18
C THR A 377 11.59 19.39 7.77
N GLY A 378 11.10 18.67 6.78
CA GLY A 378 11.21 19.08 5.39
C GLY A 378 10.11 18.53 4.50
N THR A 379 9.85 19.27 3.43
CA THR A 379 8.95 18.90 2.34
C THR A 379 9.68 19.08 1.02
N LYS A 380 9.72 18.04 0.18
CA LYS A 380 10.36 18.09 -1.14
C LYS A 380 9.43 17.53 -2.20
N ARG A 381 9.42 18.16 -3.37
CA ARG A 381 8.69 17.65 -4.53
C ARG A 381 9.48 16.52 -5.17
N ILE A 382 8.78 15.47 -5.58
CA ILE A 382 9.31 14.38 -6.39
C ILE A 382 8.85 14.64 -7.82
N LYS A 383 9.81 14.84 -8.71
CA LYS A 383 9.53 15.15 -10.11
C LYS A 383 9.72 13.91 -10.98
N ASN A 384 8.94 13.86 -12.06
CA ASN A 384 9.04 12.83 -13.07
C ASN A 384 8.91 11.40 -12.50
N LEU A 385 8.03 11.19 -11.52
CA LEU A 385 7.77 9.86 -10.96
C LEU A 385 6.86 9.09 -11.92
N HIS A 386 7.29 7.91 -12.36
CA HIS A 386 6.43 7.04 -13.16
C HIS A 386 5.58 6.20 -12.23
N THR A 387 4.28 6.44 -12.31
CA THR A 387 3.27 5.74 -11.52
C THR A 387 2.23 5.12 -12.44
N PHE A 388 1.25 4.42 -11.87
CA PHE A 388 0.08 4.00 -12.63
C PHE A 388 -0.57 5.20 -13.30
N GLY A 389 -0.67 6.34 -12.62
CA GLY A 389 -1.26 7.56 -13.15
C GLY A 389 -2.76 7.62 -12.92
N PRO A 390 -3.35 8.84 -13.00
CA PRO A 390 -4.76 9.05 -12.72
C PRO A 390 -5.68 8.16 -13.56
N ASN A 391 -6.64 7.51 -12.90
CA ASN A 391 -7.67 6.63 -13.49
C ASN A 391 -7.17 5.28 -14.01
N ASN A 392 -5.86 5.01 -14.05
CA ASN A 392 -5.36 3.74 -14.61
C ASN A 392 -5.66 2.55 -13.69
N SER A 393 -5.72 2.76 -12.38
CA SER A 393 -6.21 1.74 -11.44
C SER A 393 -7.70 1.41 -11.68
N THR A 394 -8.51 2.45 -11.89
CA THR A 394 -9.94 2.31 -12.22
C THR A 394 -10.15 1.63 -13.58
N GLU A 395 -9.33 1.97 -14.57
CA GLU A 395 -9.38 1.36 -15.90
C GLU A 395 -9.01 -0.13 -15.85
N LEU A 396 -8.02 -0.51 -15.04
CA LEU A 396 -7.65 -1.91 -14.81
C LEU A 396 -8.82 -2.70 -14.19
N ILE A 397 -9.44 -2.18 -13.13
CA ILE A 397 -10.59 -2.81 -12.46
C ILE A 397 -11.80 -2.93 -13.41
N SER A 398 -12.09 -1.87 -14.16
CA SER A 398 -13.15 -1.85 -15.17
C SER A 398 -12.91 -2.86 -16.29
N THR A 399 -11.65 -3.00 -16.71
CA THR A 399 -11.24 -3.96 -17.74
C THR A 399 -11.41 -5.39 -17.24
N ILE A 400 -10.96 -5.70 -16.02
CA ILE A 400 -11.16 -7.02 -15.39
C ILE A 400 -12.65 -7.35 -15.27
N SER A 401 -13.44 -6.40 -14.78
CA SER A 401 -14.90 -6.54 -14.64
C SER A 401 -15.57 -6.80 -15.99
N SER A 402 -15.12 -6.12 -17.04
CA SER A 402 -15.58 -6.33 -18.42
C SER A 402 -15.23 -7.73 -18.94
N ILE A 403 -14.01 -8.21 -18.70
CA ILE A 403 -13.58 -9.57 -19.05
C ILE A 403 -14.47 -10.60 -18.36
N VAL A 404 -14.73 -10.45 -17.05
CA VAL A 404 -15.59 -11.36 -16.28
C VAL A 404 -17.02 -11.35 -16.82
N ALA A 405 -17.59 -10.17 -17.07
CA ALA A 405 -18.95 -10.02 -17.58
C ALA A 405 -19.12 -10.65 -18.97
N VAL A 406 -18.19 -10.37 -19.89
CA VAL A 406 -18.17 -10.97 -21.23
C VAL A 406 -18.00 -12.49 -21.14
N SER A 407 -17.07 -12.97 -20.30
CA SER A 407 -16.77 -14.39 -20.15
C SER A 407 -17.96 -15.19 -19.62
N LYS A 408 -18.72 -14.64 -18.66
CA LYS A 408 -19.92 -15.28 -18.10
C LYS A 408 -20.99 -15.59 -19.16
N ILE A 409 -21.09 -14.78 -20.21
CA ILE A 409 -22.08 -14.95 -21.28
C ILE A 409 -21.49 -15.77 -22.43
N ILE A 410 -20.29 -15.40 -22.90
CA ILE A 410 -19.72 -15.95 -24.12
C ILE A 410 -19.21 -17.39 -23.93
N ALA A 411 -18.65 -17.74 -22.77
CA ALA A 411 -18.15 -19.10 -22.53
C ALA A 411 -19.27 -20.16 -22.64
N PRO A 412 -20.42 -20.03 -21.94
CA PRO A 412 -21.51 -20.98 -22.08
C PRO A 412 -22.08 -21.04 -23.50
N VAL A 413 -22.26 -19.89 -24.15
CA VAL A 413 -22.83 -19.82 -25.51
C VAL A 413 -21.94 -20.55 -26.52
N LEU A 414 -20.64 -20.28 -26.53
CA LEU A 414 -19.71 -20.93 -27.45
C LEU A 414 -19.57 -22.43 -27.15
N LEU A 415 -19.51 -22.81 -25.87
CA LEU A 415 -19.39 -24.22 -25.47
C LEU A 415 -20.63 -25.02 -25.86
N ILE A 416 -21.83 -24.52 -25.57
CA ILE A 416 -23.09 -25.19 -25.92
C ILE A 416 -23.24 -25.26 -27.44
N THR A 417 -22.93 -24.18 -28.15
CA THR A 417 -23.00 -24.16 -29.62
C THR A 417 -22.03 -25.18 -30.22
N ALA A 418 -20.78 -25.23 -29.74
CA ALA A 418 -19.80 -26.21 -30.16
C ALA A 418 -20.27 -27.65 -29.89
N LEU A 419 -20.81 -27.92 -28.69
CA LEU A 419 -21.36 -29.23 -28.33
C LEU A 419 -22.50 -29.66 -29.27
N VAL A 420 -23.42 -28.75 -29.60
CA VAL A 420 -24.52 -29.02 -30.53
C VAL A 420 -24.00 -29.31 -31.93
N ILE A 421 -23.08 -28.49 -32.45
CA ILE A 421 -22.50 -28.69 -33.79
C ILE A 421 -21.74 -30.02 -33.85
N VAL A 422 -20.93 -30.32 -32.83
CA VAL A 422 -20.18 -31.58 -32.73
C VAL A 422 -21.14 -32.78 -32.64
N PHE A 423 -22.21 -32.68 -31.86
CA PHE A 423 -23.22 -33.74 -31.78
C PHE A 423 -23.87 -34.00 -33.14
N ILE A 424 -24.29 -32.94 -33.85
CA ILE A 424 -24.86 -33.06 -35.20
C ILE A 424 -23.83 -33.69 -36.15
N TRP A 425 -22.58 -33.23 -36.11
CA TRP A 425 -21.51 -33.74 -36.96
C TRP A 425 -21.21 -35.23 -36.72
N ILE A 426 -21.11 -35.66 -35.46
CA ILE A 426 -20.78 -37.06 -35.11
C ILE A 426 -21.90 -38.01 -35.54
N PHE A 427 -23.15 -37.69 -35.20
CA PHE A 427 -24.29 -38.61 -35.37
C PHE A 427 -24.99 -38.48 -36.72
N TYR A 428 -24.96 -37.30 -37.33
CA TYR A 428 -25.72 -36.99 -38.55
C TYR A 428 -24.84 -36.47 -39.70
N GLY A 429 -23.56 -36.15 -39.45
CA GLY A 429 -22.60 -35.81 -40.49
C GLY A 429 -22.25 -37.02 -41.34
N GLY A 430 -22.56 -36.94 -42.64
CA GLY A 430 -22.11 -37.89 -43.64
C GLY A 430 -20.63 -37.70 -43.97
N LEU A 431 -19.92 -38.80 -44.24
CA LEU A 431 -18.56 -38.80 -44.76
C LEU A 431 -18.53 -39.29 -46.20
#